data_AF-A0A1Z5L2Q1-F1
#
_entry.id   AF-A0A1Z5L2Q1-F1
#
_cell.length_a   1.000
_cell.length_b   1.000
_cell.length_c   1.000
_cell.angle_alpha   90.00
_cell.angle_beta   90.00
_cell.angle_gamma   90.00
#
_symmetry.space_group_name_H-M   'P 1'
#
loop_
_entity.id
_entity.type
_entity.pdbx_description
1 polymer ?
#
loop_
_entity_poly.entity_id
_entity_poly.type
_entity_poly.pdbx_seq_one_letter_code
_entity_poly.pdbx_strand_id
1 'polypeptide(L)'
;MLSWLFDNNPVTFFDIDHNIIGKPLLYVLRQCACFVRRPQHQKDILALKEHLDDAQMICDVAWEHINTGHWKFVNICWRRLYSYGALFKSYFEVQMEKQLTDALKSCDLGLIMGAPVMGNVLTKVATEIHSHLDRNICSMRLKPLTTLCPDTVKKAVSFPIPRVECPSLEKFVTEHLQKEVPVVIVKAIDYWPAMTSRQWRL
;
A
#
# COMPACT_ATOMS: atom_id res chain seq x y z
N MET A 1 -5.34 -19.43 11.57
CA MET A 1 -5.41 -18.84 10.21
C MET A 1 -4.05 -18.90 9.52
N LEU A 2 -2.99 -18.30 10.07
CA LEU A 2 -1.69 -18.16 9.39
C LEU A 2 -0.60 -19.13 9.88
N SER A 3 -0.95 -20.27 10.47
CA SER A 3 0.04 -21.23 11.02
C SER A 3 0.98 -21.78 9.96
N TRP A 4 0.45 -22.03 8.75
CA TRP A 4 1.20 -22.61 7.63
C TRP A 4 2.36 -21.74 7.12
N LEU A 5 2.38 -20.43 7.41
CA LEU A 5 3.35 -19.49 6.82
C LEU A 5 4.81 -19.86 7.13
N PHE A 6 5.05 -20.50 8.27
CA PHE A 6 6.40 -20.70 8.80
C PHE A 6 6.71 -22.17 9.13
N ASP A 7 5.79 -23.08 8.80
CA ASP A 7 5.93 -24.51 9.08
C ASP A 7 6.94 -25.21 8.13
N ASN A 8 7.09 -24.71 6.90
CA ASN A 8 7.83 -25.44 5.84
C ASN A 8 9.02 -24.71 5.22
N ASN A 9 9.22 -23.42 5.49
CA ASN A 9 10.35 -22.66 4.96
C ASN A 9 10.94 -21.71 6.01
N PRO A 10 12.25 -21.73 6.26
CA PRO A 10 12.87 -20.70 7.07
C PRO A 10 12.67 -19.34 6.41
N VAL A 11 12.23 -18.35 7.19
CA VAL A 11 12.31 -16.95 6.74
C VAL A 11 13.78 -16.61 6.61
N THR A 12 14.24 -16.50 5.38
CA THR A 12 15.63 -16.15 5.09
C THR A 12 15.68 -14.80 4.41
N PHE A 13 16.37 -13.85 5.02
CA PHE A 13 16.54 -12.49 4.51
C PHE A 13 17.76 -12.37 3.58
N PHE A 14 18.01 -13.38 2.73
CA PHE A 14 19.15 -13.36 1.80
C PHE A 14 19.06 -12.25 0.76
N ASP A 15 17.86 -11.74 0.54
CA ASP A 15 17.54 -10.65 -0.38
C ASP A 15 17.65 -9.26 0.28
N ILE A 16 18.09 -9.19 1.53
CA ILE A 16 18.35 -7.94 2.26
C ILE A 16 19.85 -7.77 2.50
N ASP A 17 20.39 -6.66 2.00
CA ASP A 17 21.74 -6.23 2.31
C ASP A 17 21.77 -5.38 3.60
N HIS A 18 22.48 -5.88 4.62
CA HIS A 18 22.63 -5.21 5.91
C HIS A 18 23.53 -3.98 5.86
N ASN A 19 24.34 -3.80 4.81
CA ASN A 19 25.09 -2.56 4.59
C ASN A 19 24.18 -1.42 4.13
N ILE A 20 23.00 -1.74 3.60
CA ILE A 20 22.02 -0.77 3.10
C ILE A 20 21.03 -0.41 4.20
N ILE A 21 20.39 -1.41 4.80
CA ILE A 21 19.37 -1.16 5.83
C ILE A 21 19.93 -1.01 7.25
N GLY A 22 21.20 -1.39 7.46
CA GLY A 22 21.83 -1.42 8.77
C GLY A 22 21.59 -2.73 9.55
N LYS A 23 22.60 -3.10 10.34
CA LYS A 23 22.57 -4.30 11.22
C LYS A 23 21.44 -4.27 12.26
N PRO A 24 21.09 -3.12 12.90
CA PRO A 24 20.02 -3.09 13.89
C PRO A 24 18.65 -3.48 13.31
N LEU A 25 18.27 -2.95 12.13
CA LEU A 25 17.01 -3.31 11.49
C LEU A 25 16.98 -4.78 11.09
N LEU A 26 18.07 -5.31 10.55
CA LEU A 26 18.17 -6.75 10.25
C LEU A 26 18.04 -7.61 11.51
N TYR A 27 18.56 -7.14 12.65
CA TYR A 27 18.42 -7.84 13.93
C TYR A 27 16.95 -7.87 14.38
N VAL A 28 16.25 -6.74 14.39
CA VAL A 28 14.82 -6.67 14.76
C VAL A 28 13.97 -7.54 13.84
N LEU A 29 14.25 -7.51 12.53
CA LEU A 29 13.57 -8.35 11.55
C LEU A 29 13.76 -9.85 11.83
N ARG A 30 14.97 -10.25 12.24
CA ARG A 30 15.27 -11.62 12.67
C ARG A 30 14.57 -11.99 13.97
N GLN A 31 14.41 -11.06 14.91
CA GLN A 31 13.63 -11.31 16.13
C GLN A 31 12.17 -11.62 15.80
N CYS A 32 11.54 -10.83 14.93
CA CYS A 32 10.19 -11.10 14.44
C CYS A 32 10.08 -12.51 13.82
N ALA A 33 11.01 -12.87 12.91
CA ALA A 33 11.02 -14.21 12.30
C ALA A 33 11.20 -15.35 13.31
N CYS A 34 12.10 -15.19 14.28
CA CYS A 34 12.36 -16.16 15.32
C CYS A 34 11.14 -16.36 16.23
N PHE A 35 10.48 -15.26 16.60
CA PHE A 35 9.30 -15.29 17.45
C PHE A 35 8.16 -16.05 16.78
N VAL A 36 7.86 -15.75 15.51
CA VAL A 36 6.74 -16.39 14.81
C VAL A 36 6.91 -17.91 14.66
N ARG A 37 8.16 -18.42 14.62
CA ARG A 37 8.44 -19.86 14.57
C ARG A 37 8.17 -20.61 15.88
N ARG A 38 7.97 -19.92 17.00
CA ARG A 38 7.82 -20.55 18.32
C ARG A 38 6.36 -20.53 18.77
N PRO A 39 5.58 -21.61 18.54
CA PRO A 39 4.16 -21.64 18.88
C PRO A 39 3.86 -21.47 20.38
N GLN A 40 4.85 -21.73 21.25
CA GLN A 40 4.70 -21.56 22.70
C GLN A 40 4.60 -20.09 23.14
N HIS A 41 5.12 -19.13 22.36
CA HIS A 41 5.09 -17.70 22.67
C HIS A 41 3.89 -16.96 22.08
N GLN A 42 3.10 -17.59 21.21
CA GLN A 42 1.90 -16.99 20.60
C GLN A 42 0.77 -16.70 21.61
N LYS A 43 0.89 -17.16 22.87
CA LYS A 43 -0.06 -16.84 23.95
C LYS A 43 0.39 -15.67 24.83
N ASP A 44 1.62 -15.18 24.66
CA ASP A 44 2.13 -14.04 25.40
C ASP A 44 1.71 -12.74 24.70
N ILE A 45 0.67 -12.10 25.25
CA ILE A 45 0.09 -10.87 24.70
C ILE A 45 1.11 -9.71 24.73
N LEU A 46 1.98 -9.66 25.75
CA LEU A 46 2.96 -8.59 25.86
C LEU A 46 4.04 -8.75 24.80
N ALA A 47 4.59 -9.95 24.64
CA ALA A 47 5.59 -10.23 23.61
C ALA A 47 5.01 -10.07 22.19
N LEU A 48 3.74 -10.44 21.98
CA LEU A 48 3.05 -10.18 20.71
C LEU A 48 2.95 -8.69 20.41
N LYS A 49 2.64 -7.87 21.41
CA LYS A 49 2.56 -6.42 21.27
C LYS A 49 3.92 -5.82 20.96
N GLU A 50 4.98 -6.24 21.67
CA GLU A 50 6.35 -5.78 21.42
C GLU A 50 6.77 -6.07 19.97
N HIS A 51 6.53 -7.28 19.47
CA HIS A 51 6.88 -7.61 18.09
C HIS A 51 5.96 -7.00 17.03
N LEU A 52 4.71 -6.68 17.39
CA LEU A 52 3.87 -5.84 16.55
C LEU A 52 4.44 -4.43 16.42
N ASP A 53 4.90 -3.84 17.53
CA ASP A 53 5.51 -2.52 17.57
C ASP A 53 6.85 -2.52 16.79
N ASP A 54 7.66 -3.58 16.92
CA ASP A 54 8.86 -3.81 16.09
C ASP A 54 8.53 -3.83 14.59
N ALA A 55 7.50 -4.59 14.21
CA ALA A 55 7.08 -4.70 12.81
C ALA A 55 6.55 -3.36 12.26
N GLN A 56 5.85 -2.59 13.08
CA GLN A 56 5.43 -1.23 12.76
C GLN A 56 6.65 -0.31 12.56
N MET A 57 7.61 -0.33 13.48
CA MET A 57 8.85 0.44 13.37
C MET A 57 9.64 0.12 12.10
N ILE A 58 9.73 -1.16 11.73
CA ILE A 58 10.33 -1.59 10.45
C ILE A 58 9.61 -0.94 9.26
N CYS A 59 8.28 -0.93 9.27
CA CYS A 59 7.49 -0.30 8.20
C CYS A 59 7.74 1.21 8.15
N ASP A 60 7.78 1.89 9.30
CA ASP A 60 7.96 3.34 9.37
C ASP A 60 9.32 3.76 8.83
N VAL A 61 10.41 3.12 9.28
CA VAL A 61 11.76 3.42 8.78
C VAL A 61 11.88 3.12 7.29
N ALA A 62 11.33 2.00 6.82
CA ALA A 62 11.33 1.68 5.41
C ALA A 62 10.50 2.69 4.59
N TRP A 63 9.36 3.15 5.11
CA TRP A 63 8.52 4.16 4.48
C TRP A 63 9.28 5.48 4.30
N GLU A 64 9.98 5.95 5.34
CA GLU A 64 10.78 7.18 5.28
C GLU A 64 11.81 7.10 4.14
N HIS A 65 12.54 5.99 4.05
CA HIS A 65 13.53 5.79 3.00
C HIS A 65 12.94 5.62 1.60
N ILE A 66 11.74 5.04 1.48
CA ILE A 66 11.03 4.92 0.20
C ILE A 66 10.53 6.29 -0.30
N ASN A 67 10.08 7.14 0.63
CA ASN A 67 9.46 8.42 0.31
C ASN A 67 10.43 9.62 0.38
N THR A 68 11.71 9.37 0.70
CA THR A 68 12.74 10.40 0.65
C THR A 68 13.43 10.42 -0.72
N GLY A 69 13.24 11.51 -1.45
CA GLY A 69 13.90 11.75 -2.74
C GLY A 69 13.19 11.11 -3.93
N HIS A 70 13.90 10.94 -5.04
CA HIS A 70 13.30 10.47 -6.28
C HIS A 70 13.20 8.94 -6.29
N TRP A 71 11.99 8.39 -6.43
CA TRP A 71 11.71 6.95 -6.34
C TRP A 71 12.66 6.06 -7.16
N LYS A 72 13.06 6.50 -8.36
CA LYS A 72 14.00 5.78 -9.24
C LYS A 72 15.31 5.36 -8.55
N PHE A 73 15.76 6.13 -7.55
CA PHE A 73 17.01 5.89 -6.83
C PHE A 73 16.80 5.17 -5.49
N VAL A 74 15.55 4.87 -5.12
CA VAL A 74 15.25 4.11 -3.90
C VAL A 74 15.82 2.71 -4.04
N ASN A 75 16.68 2.32 -3.10
CA ASN A 75 17.25 0.99 -3.08
C ASN A 75 16.17 -0.07 -2.83
N ILE A 76 16.20 -1.16 -3.59
CA ILE A 76 15.22 -2.25 -3.50
C ILE A 76 15.16 -2.89 -2.09
N CYS A 77 16.25 -2.83 -1.32
CA CYS A 77 16.28 -3.36 0.04
C CYS A 77 15.27 -2.68 0.97
N TRP A 78 15.00 -1.38 0.80
CA TRP A 78 13.98 -0.67 1.58
C TRP A 78 12.57 -1.17 1.27
N ARG A 79 12.29 -1.46 0.00
CA ARG A 79 11.01 -2.03 -0.43
C ARG A 79 10.84 -3.47 0.06
N ARG A 80 11.88 -4.28 0.01
CA ARG A 80 11.88 -5.63 0.59
C ARG A 80 11.66 -5.58 2.10
N LEU A 81 12.37 -4.70 2.80
CA LEU A 81 12.22 -4.48 4.24
C LEU A 81 10.77 -4.10 4.58
N TYR A 82 10.16 -3.20 3.82
CA TYR A 82 8.75 -2.84 3.99
C TYR A 82 7.83 -4.05 3.81
N SER A 83 8.04 -4.89 2.79
CA SER A 83 7.24 -6.11 2.60
C SER A 83 7.37 -7.10 3.75
N TYR A 84 8.56 -7.29 4.31
CA TYR A 84 8.72 -8.14 5.50
C TYR A 84 8.09 -7.51 6.75
N GLY A 85 8.24 -6.20 6.95
CA GLY A 85 7.57 -5.47 8.04
C GLY A 85 6.05 -5.64 7.96
N ALA A 86 5.46 -5.41 6.79
CA ALA A 86 4.03 -5.60 6.53
C ALA A 86 3.57 -7.05 6.74
N LEU A 87 4.40 -8.02 6.35
CA LEU A 87 4.14 -9.44 6.58
C LEU A 87 4.05 -9.76 8.07
N PHE A 88 5.07 -9.36 8.85
CA PHE A 88 5.07 -9.61 10.29
C PHE A 88 3.98 -8.84 11.00
N LYS A 89 3.78 -7.57 10.64
CA LYS A 89 2.73 -6.73 11.19
C LYS A 89 1.35 -7.37 11.00
N SER A 90 0.99 -7.71 9.76
CA SER A 90 -0.31 -8.36 9.47
C SER A 90 -0.48 -9.68 10.23
N TYR A 91 0.60 -10.47 10.37
CA TYR A 91 0.60 -11.68 11.17
C TYR A 91 0.30 -11.40 12.65
N PHE A 92 1.01 -10.44 13.26
CA PHE A 92 0.81 -10.09 14.67
C PHE A 92 -0.55 -9.44 14.93
N GLU A 93 -1.07 -8.64 14.00
CA GLU A 93 -2.42 -8.08 14.07
C GLU A 93 -3.47 -9.20 14.14
N VAL A 94 -3.32 -10.27 13.34
CA VAL A 94 -4.19 -11.45 13.39
C VAL A 94 -4.04 -12.22 14.70
N GLN A 95 -2.80 -12.41 15.20
CA GLN A 95 -2.58 -13.12 16.48
C GLN A 95 -3.13 -12.34 17.68
N MET A 96 -3.12 -11.02 17.64
CA MET A 96 -3.69 -10.14 18.67
C MET A 96 -5.20 -9.94 18.52
N GLU A 97 -5.87 -10.71 17.65
CA GLU A 97 -7.32 -10.63 17.41
C GLU A 97 -7.79 -9.22 17.03
N LYS A 98 -6.95 -8.43 16.35
CA LYS A 98 -7.39 -7.16 15.76
C LYS A 98 -8.37 -7.41 14.61
N GLN A 99 -9.00 -6.34 14.14
CA GLN A 99 -9.89 -6.42 12.97
C GLN A 99 -9.10 -6.94 11.76
N LEU A 100 -9.63 -7.94 11.06
CA LEU A 100 -9.00 -8.49 9.84
C LEU A 100 -8.81 -7.43 8.76
N THR A 101 -9.62 -6.37 8.76
CA THR A 101 -9.47 -5.20 7.88
C THR A 101 -8.16 -4.45 8.13
N ASP A 102 -7.67 -4.39 9.36
CA ASP A 102 -6.39 -3.73 9.68
C ASP A 102 -5.21 -4.59 9.22
N ALA A 103 -5.27 -5.91 9.45
CA ALA A 103 -4.28 -6.84 8.92
C ALA A 103 -4.24 -6.85 7.37
N LEU A 104 -5.41 -6.73 6.72
CA LEU A 104 -5.49 -6.61 5.27
C LEU A 104 -4.91 -5.28 4.78
N LYS A 105 -5.20 -4.15 5.44
CA LYS A 105 -4.58 -2.85 5.12
C LYS A 105 -3.05 -2.93 5.21
N SER A 106 -2.51 -3.60 6.24
CA SER A 106 -1.08 -3.83 6.37
C SER A 106 -0.52 -4.62 5.18
N CYS A 107 -1.23 -5.66 4.73
CA CYS A 107 -0.86 -6.39 3.53
C CYS A 107 -0.90 -5.52 2.27
N ASP A 108 -1.99 -4.78 2.06
CA ASP A 108 -2.19 -3.92 0.88
C ASP A 108 -1.10 -2.85 0.78
N LEU A 109 -0.78 -2.18 1.90
CA LEU A 109 0.34 -1.24 1.95
C LEU A 109 1.66 -1.92 1.61
N GLY A 110 1.89 -3.14 2.12
CA GLY A 110 3.10 -3.90 1.80
C GLY A 110 3.20 -4.33 0.33
N LEU A 111 2.06 -4.56 -0.35
CA LEU A 111 2.00 -4.83 -1.79
C LEU A 111 2.22 -3.58 -2.63
N ILE A 112 1.72 -2.42 -2.19
CA ILE A 112 1.88 -1.13 -2.89
C ILE A 112 3.31 -0.59 -2.73
N MET A 113 3.81 -0.50 -1.48
CA MET A 113 5.09 0.15 -1.16
C MET A 113 6.27 -0.80 -1.35
N GLY A 114 6.05 -2.07 -1.04
CA GLY A 114 7.12 -3.04 -0.94
C GLY A 114 7.56 -3.65 -2.27
N ALA A 115 8.25 -4.78 -2.19
CA ALA A 115 8.72 -5.57 -3.32
C ALA A 115 8.46 -7.06 -3.10
N PRO A 116 8.35 -7.88 -4.16
CA PRO A 116 8.21 -9.33 -4.02
C PRO A 116 9.28 -9.96 -3.12
N VAL A 117 8.85 -10.61 -2.04
CA VAL A 117 9.69 -11.40 -1.11
C VAL A 117 9.09 -12.78 -0.89
N MET A 118 9.93 -13.77 -0.58
CA MET A 118 9.54 -15.16 -0.25
C MET A 118 8.51 -15.77 -1.22
N GLY A 119 8.66 -15.53 -2.53
CA GLY A 119 7.73 -16.06 -3.53
C GLY A 119 6.30 -15.50 -3.38
N ASN A 120 6.19 -14.18 -3.21
CA ASN A 120 4.93 -13.44 -3.05
C ASN A 120 4.11 -13.91 -1.84
N VAL A 121 4.77 -14.19 -0.72
CA VAL A 121 4.10 -14.66 0.50
C VAL A 121 3.04 -13.67 0.99
N LEU A 122 3.32 -12.37 0.90
CA LEU A 122 2.38 -11.34 1.36
C LEU A 122 1.07 -11.36 0.56
N THR A 123 1.13 -11.64 -0.75
CA THR A 123 -0.08 -11.84 -1.57
C THR A 123 -0.90 -13.04 -1.10
N LYS A 124 -0.24 -14.14 -0.72
CA LYS A 124 -0.91 -15.33 -0.18
C LYS A 124 -1.56 -15.03 1.17
N VAL A 125 -0.87 -14.29 2.05
CA VAL A 125 -1.40 -13.83 3.33
C VAL A 125 -2.62 -12.93 3.14
N ALA A 126 -2.53 -11.95 2.25
CA ALA A 126 -3.64 -11.06 1.92
C ALA A 126 -4.86 -11.84 1.40
N THR A 127 -4.62 -12.81 0.51
CA THR A 127 -5.68 -13.68 -0.04
C THR A 127 -6.35 -14.50 1.04
N GLU A 128 -5.55 -15.09 1.94
CA GLU A 128 -6.06 -15.85 3.09
C GLU A 128 -6.92 -14.95 3.99
N ILE A 129 -6.39 -13.81 4.46
CA ILE A 129 -7.12 -12.86 5.31
C ILE A 129 -8.41 -12.40 4.62
N HIS A 130 -8.33 -12.06 3.33
CA HIS A 130 -9.48 -11.61 2.56
C HIS A 130 -10.57 -12.68 2.43
N SER A 131 -10.20 -13.96 2.35
CA SER A 131 -11.16 -15.07 2.27
C SER A 131 -12.00 -15.25 3.56
N HIS A 132 -11.48 -14.79 4.70
CA HIS A 132 -12.14 -14.82 6.01
C HIS A 132 -12.88 -13.53 6.35
N LEU A 133 -12.69 -12.47 5.56
CA LEU A 133 -13.56 -11.31 5.67
C LEU A 133 -14.95 -11.72 5.23
N ASP A 134 -15.95 -11.34 6.03
CA ASP A 134 -17.34 -11.52 5.69
C ASP A 134 -17.57 -11.04 4.25
N ARG A 135 -18.08 -11.94 3.39
CA ARG A 135 -18.63 -11.58 2.07
C ARG A 135 -19.86 -10.67 2.18
N ASN A 136 -20.12 -10.11 3.37
CA ASN A 136 -20.98 -8.96 3.62
C ASN A 136 -20.34 -7.63 3.21
N ILE A 137 -19.18 -7.64 2.55
CA ILE A 137 -19.13 -6.89 1.28
C ILE A 137 -20.07 -7.64 0.34
N CYS A 138 -21.39 -7.53 0.62
CA CYS A 138 -22.35 -7.47 -0.44
C CYS A 138 -21.64 -6.56 -1.42
N SER A 139 -21.33 -7.06 -2.62
CA SER A 139 -21.18 -6.14 -3.72
C SER A 139 -22.41 -5.27 -3.53
N MET A 140 -22.22 -4.08 -2.95
CA MET A 140 -23.10 -2.99 -3.21
C MET A 140 -22.90 -2.96 -4.70
N ARG A 141 -23.73 -3.71 -5.44
CA ARG A 141 -24.01 -3.49 -6.83
C ARG A 141 -24.17 -2.01 -6.78
N LEU A 142 -23.12 -1.29 -7.22
CA LEU A 142 -23.01 0.14 -7.00
C LEU A 142 -24.36 0.60 -7.47
N LYS A 143 -25.25 0.97 -6.53
CA LYS A 143 -26.60 1.30 -6.92
C LYS A 143 -26.33 2.40 -7.92
N PRO A 144 -26.80 2.29 -9.17
CA PRO A 144 -26.55 3.31 -10.16
C PRO A 144 -26.71 4.65 -9.45
N LEU A 145 -25.67 5.48 -9.47
CA LEU A 145 -25.56 6.69 -8.63
C LEU A 145 -26.80 7.61 -8.73
N THR A 146 -27.67 7.33 -9.69
CA THR A 146 -29.03 7.83 -9.84
C THR A 146 -29.94 7.75 -8.60
N THR A 147 -29.76 6.85 -7.63
CA THR A 147 -30.77 6.67 -6.55
C THR A 147 -30.42 7.19 -5.15
N LEU A 148 -29.22 7.72 -4.89
CA LEU A 148 -28.82 8.12 -3.52
C LEU A 148 -28.70 9.62 -3.28
N CYS A 149 -29.03 10.44 -4.27
CA CYS A 149 -28.98 11.89 -4.09
C CYS A 149 -30.28 12.53 -4.59
N PRO A 150 -31.25 12.78 -3.70
CA PRO A 150 -32.37 13.66 -4.00
C PRO A 150 -31.90 15.09 -4.36
N ASP A 151 -30.73 15.50 -3.86
CA ASP A 151 -30.23 16.89 -3.93
C ASP A 151 -28.85 17.07 -4.57
N THR A 152 -28.25 16.03 -5.19
CA THR A 152 -27.15 16.32 -6.11
C THR A 152 -27.79 16.92 -7.34
N VAL A 153 -27.87 18.25 -7.37
CA VAL A 153 -27.97 19.04 -8.57
C VAL A 153 -26.93 18.43 -9.51
N LYS A 154 -27.37 17.59 -10.43
CA LYS A 154 -26.57 17.20 -11.57
C LYS A 154 -26.36 18.52 -12.29
N LYS A 155 -25.31 19.26 -11.95
CA LYS A 155 -24.87 20.40 -12.76
C LYS A 155 -24.73 19.80 -14.15
N ALA A 156 -25.67 20.16 -15.02
CA ALA A 156 -25.73 19.61 -16.35
C ALA A 156 -24.39 19.98 -16.99
N VAL A 157 -23.59 18.96 -17.31
CA VAL A 157 -22.35 19.17 -18.05
C VAL A 157 -22.77 19.70 -19.41
N SER A 158 -22.44 20.96 -19.68
CA SER A 158 -22.68 21.54 -20.99
C SER A 158 -21.64 21.00 -21.97
N PHE A 159 -22.13 20.59 -23.14
CA PHE A 159 -21.28 20.21 -24.26
C PHE A 159 -21.32 21.30 -25.32
N PRO A 160 -20.18 21.63 -25.97
CA PRO A 160 -18.85 21.05 -25.73
C PRO A 160 -18.22 21.57 -24.41
N ILE A 161 -17.39 20.73 -23.77
CA ILE A 161 -16.63 21.15 -22.58
C ILE A 161 -15.64 22.26 -22.98
N PRO A 162 -15.58 23.39 -22.24
CA PRO A 162 -14.64 24.47 -22.52
C PRO A 162 -13.19 23.98 -22.60
N ARG A 163 -12.43 24.51 -23.55
CA ARG A 163 -11.00 24.21 -23.72
C ARG A 163 -10.19 25.46 -23.41
N VAL A 164 -9.21 25.34 -22.54
CA VAL A 164 -8.33 26.46 -22.14
C VAL A 164 -6.87 26.08 -22.33
N GLU A 165 -6.08 26.98 -22.91
CA GLU A 165 -4.64 26.75 -23.10
C GLU A 165 -3.89 27.13 -21.84
N CYS A 166 -3.17 26.19 -21.21
CA CYS A 166 -2.27 26.41 -20.07
C CYS A 166 -2.71 27.53 -19.10
N PRO A 167 -3.86 27.41 -18.42
CA PRO A 167 -4.31 28.43 -17.47
C PRO A 167 -3.30 28.52 -16.32
N SER A 168 -3.15 29.73 -15.73
CA SER A 168 -2.44 29.84 -14.47
C SER A 168 -3.16 29.03 -13.38
N LEU A 169 -2.43 28.63 -12.34
CA LEU A 169 -3.03 27.90 -11.22
C LEU A 169 -4.20 28.68 -10.60
N GLU A 170 -4.02 29.99 -10.39
CA GLU A 170 -5.06 30.87 -9.86
C GLU A 170 -6.30 30.89 -10.75
N LYS A 171 -6.12 31.01 -12.07
CA LYS A 171 -7.23 31.00 -13.03
C LYS A 171 -7.96 29.66 -13.02
N PHE A 172 -7.22 28.55 -13.00
CA PHE A 172 -7.82 27.23 -12.88
C PHE A 172 -8.61 27.05 -11.58
N VAL A 173 -8.05 27.50 -10.46
CA VAL A 173 -8.69 27.39 -9.14
C VAL A 173 -10.00 28.18 -9.09
N THR A 174 -9.95 29.44 -9.49
CA THR A 174 -11.09 30.38 -9.39
C THR A 174 -12.16 30.12 -10.44
N GLU A 175 -11.79 29.74 -11.67
CA GLU A 175 -12.73 29.58 -12.77
C GLU A 175 -13.26 28.15 -12.93
N HIS A 176 -12.54 27.13 -12.42
CA HIS A 176 -12.90 25.73 -12.64
C HIS A 176 -13.00 24.91 -11.35
N LEU A 177 -11.93 24.85 -10.55
CA LEU A 177 -11.85 23.96 -9.39
C LEU A 177 -12.90 24.30 -8.31
N GLN A 178 -12.94 25.56 -7.86
CA GLN A 178 -13.89 26.02 -6.83
C GLN A 178 -15.34 26.04 -7.33
N LYS A 179 -15.52 26.25 -8.64
CA LYS A 179 -16.85 26.26 -9.27
C LYS A 179 -17.35 24.86 -9.62
N GLU A 180 -16.50 23.85 -9.48
CA GLU A 180 -16.75 22.46 -9.83
C GLU A 180 -17.28 22.32 -11.26
N VAL A 181 -16.68 23.05 -12.21
CA VAL A 181 -17.04 23.00 -13.63
C VAL A 181 -15.95 22.31 -14.44
N PRO A 182 -16.33 21.41 -15.37
CA PRO A 182 -15.37 20.68 -16.18
C PRO A 182 -14.67 21.60 -17.18
N VAL A 183 -13.39 21.32 -17.45
CA VAL A 183 -12.57 22.04 -18.44
C VAL A 183 -11.54 21.08 -19.05
N VAL A 184 -11.25 21.24 -20.34
CA VAL A 184 -10.11 20.58 -20.99
C VAL A 184 -8.94 21.54 -21.03
N ILE A 185 -7.87 21.20 -20.30
CA ILE A 185 -6.62 21.95 -20.39
C ILE A 185 -5.82 21.43 -21.58
N VAL A 186 -5.58 22.30 -22.56
CA VAL A 186 -4.74 21.98 -23.73
C VAL A 186 -3.35 22.59 -23.57
N LYS A 187 -2.36 22.06 -24.31
CA LYS A 187 -0.96 22.48 -24.30
C LYS A 187 -0.18 22.25 -23.00
N ALA A 188 -0.81 21.69 -21.96
CA ALA A 188 -0.17 21.46 -20.67
C ALA A 188 0.85 20.31 -20.66
N ILE A 189 0.67 19.32 -21.54
CA ILE A 189 1.48 18.08 -21.56
C ILE A 189 2.07 17.77 -22.95
N ASP A 190 1.92 18.67 -23.91
CA ASP A 190 2.32 18.46 -25.30
C ASP A 190 3.83 18.21 -25.45
N TYR A 191 4.63 18.75 -24.51
CA TYR A 191 6.07 18.57 -24.44
C TYR A 191 6.51 17.27 -23.74
N TRP A 192 5.57 16.45 -23.24
CA TRP A 192 5.95 15.20 -22.58
C TRP A 192 6.72 14.30 -23.55
N PRO A 193 7.75 13.56 -23.07
CA PRO A 193 8.45 12.57 -23.90
C PRO A 193 7.49 11.56 -24.54
N ALA A 194 6.39 11.23 -23.85
CA ALA A 194 5.31 10.38 -24.35
C ALA A 194 4.67 10.88 -25.66
N MET A 195 4.73 12.19 -25.94
CA MET A 195 4.20 12.81 -27.16
C MET A 195 5.28 12.97 -28.25
N THR A 196 6.57 12.91 -27.89
CA THR A 196 7.70 13.23 -28.78
C THR A 196 8.76 12.13 -28.80
N SER A 197 9.71 12.16 -27.86
CA SER A 197 10.95 11.37 -27.90
C SER A 197 10.83 9.93 -27.39
N ARG A 198 9.79 9.62 -26.61
CA ARG A 198 9.54 8.32 -25.99
C ARG A 198 8.06 7.97 -26.01
N GLN A 199 7.51 7.89 -27.22
CA GLN A 199 6.11 7.54 -27.45
C GLN A 199 5.75 6.19 -26.82
N TRP A 200 4.57 6.11 -26.21
CA TRP A 200 4.04 4.86 -25.70
C TRP A 200 3.62 3.98 -26.88
N ARG A 201 4.28 2.85 -27.07
CA ARG A 201 3.95 1.84 -28.09
C ARG A 201 3.64 0.53 -27.37
N LEU A 202 2.62 -0.17 -27.89
CA LEU A 202 2.28 -1.54 -27.52
C LEU A 202 3.25 -2.52 -28.17
#